data_AF-A0A0M1JEX1-F1
#
_entry.id   AF-A0A0M1JEX1-F1
#
_cell.length_a   1.000
_cell.length_b   1.000
_cell.length_c   1.000
_cell.angle_alpha   90.00
_cell.angle_beta   90.00
_cell.angle_gamma   90.00
#
_symmetry.space_group_name_H-M   'P 1'
#
loop_
_entity.id
_entity.type
_entity.pdbx_description
1 polymer ?
#
loop_
_entity_poly.entity_id
_entity_poly.type
_entity_poly.pdbx_seq_one_letter_code
_entity_poly.pdbx_strand_id
1 'polypeptide(L)' 'MLQLDLNTEMEQRLIRMAHDSGHDVKQWIMQLLNGLLENAELLEDLEDIIAAEQVRTAIDKGEEETFALKEVEQHLGLSK' A
#
# COMPACT_ATOMS: atom_id res chain seq x y z
N MET A 1 -13.47 -1.07 -21.41
CA MET A 1 -13.88 -0.08 -20.40
C MET A 1 -13.32 -0.59 -19.09
N LEU A 2 -12.43 0.15 -18.43
CA LEU A 2 -11.86 -0.28 -17.14
C LEU A 2 -12.93 -0.08 -16.07
N GLN A 3 -13.29 -1.14 -15.35
CA GLN A 3 -14.20 -1.08 -14.20
C GLN A 3 -13.37 -1.35 -12.96
N LEU A 4 -13.28 -0.36 -12.08
CA LEU A 4 -12.61 -0.44 -10.79
C LEU A 4 -13.68 -0.57 -9.72
N ASP A 5 -13.72 -1.71 -9.04
CA ASP A 5 -14.61 -1.89 -7.89
C ASP A 5 -13.94 -1.28 -6.67
N LEU A 6 -14.27 -0.01 -6.41
CA LEU A 6 -13.80 0.76 -5.26
C LEU A 6 -14.88 0.74 -4.17
N ASN A 7 -14.46 0.66 -2.90
CA ASN A 7 -15.38 0.93 -1.82
C ASN A 7 -15.74 2.44 -1.79
N THR A 8 -16.88 2.77 -1.17
CA THR A 8 -17.43 4.14 -1.18
C THR A 8 -16.47 5.18 -0.59
N GLU A 9 -15.66 4.80 0.40
CA GLU A 9 -14.70 5.73 1.02
C GLU A 9 -13.55 6.06 0.07
N MET A 10 -12.99 5.05 -0.60
CA MET A 10 -11.91 5.23 -1.58
C MET A 10 -12.38 6.05 -2.78
N GLU A 11 -13.60 5.79 -3.27
CA GLU A 11 -14.20 6.57 -4.35
C GLU A 11 -14.30 8.06 -3.97
N GLN A 12 -14.82 8.37 -2.77
CA GLN A 12 -14.95 9.74 -2.29
C GLN A 12 -13.59 10.43 -2.11
N ARG A 13 -12.57 9.70 -1.63
CA ARG A 13 -11.20 10.23 -1.51
C ARG A 13 -10.60 10.55 -2.88
N LEU A 14 -10.74 9.66 -3.86
CA LEU A 14 -10.24 9.85 -5.22
C LEU A 14 -10.92 11.03 -5.92
N ILE A 15 -12.24 11.16 -5.77
CA ILE A 15 -13.00 12.32 -6.28
C ILE A 15 -12.46 13.63 -5.70
N ARG A 16 -12.20 13.66 -4.39
CA ARG A 16 -11.67 14.84 -3.71
C ARG A 16 -10.26 15.19 -4.20
N MET A 17 -9.37 14.20 -4.31
CA MET A 17 -8.00 14.42 -4.80
C MET A 17 -7.97 14.94 -6.25
N ALA A 18 -8.84 14.41 -7.11
CA ALA A 18 -8.97 14.90 -8.47
C ALA A 18 -9.45 16.36 -8.49
N HIS A 19 -10.47 16.69 -7.70
CA HIS A 19 -10.99 18.05 -7.58
C HIS A 19 -9.94 19.04 -7.05
N ASP A 20 -9.20 18.68 -6.00
CA ASP A 20 -8.16 19.52 -5.39
C ASP A 20 -6.98 19.78 -6.35
N SER A 21 -6.73 18.85 -7.27
CA SER A 21 -5.72 19.00 -8.32
C SER A 21 -6.23 19.68 -9.60
N GLY A 22 -7.51 20.06 -9.66
CA GLY A 22 -8.13 20.70 -10.83
C GLY A 22 -8.34 19.76 -12.03
N HIS A 23 -8.28 18.45 -11.82
CA HIS A 23 -8.44 17.45 -12.86
C HIS A 23 -9.83 16.79 -12.80
N ASP A 24 -10.34 16.35 -13.95
CA ASP A 24 -11.48 15.45 -13.99
C ASP A 24 -11.09 14.09 -13.38
N VAL A 25 -11.98 13.49 -12.58
CA VAL A 25 -11.71 12.25 -11.83
C VAL A 25 -11.21 11.14 -12.75
N LYS A 26 -11.81 11.01 -13.94
CA LYS A 26 -11.41 9.97 -14.90
C LYS A 26 -10.02 10.24 -15.46
N GLN A 27 -9.70 11.49 -15.78
CA GLN A 27 -8.36 11.84 -16.27
C GLN A 27 -7.30 11.65 -15.19
N TRP A 28 -7.60 12.05 -13.95
CA TRP A 28 -6.69 11.89 -12.83
C TRP A 28 -6.41 10.41 -12.52
N ILE A 29 -7.44 9.57 -12.50
CA ILE A 29 -7.27 8.11 -12.32
C ILE A 29 -6.45 7.51 -13.46
N MET A 30 -6.69 7.91 -14.72
CA MET A 30 -5.90 7.41 -15.85
C MET A 30 -4.44 7.87 -15.77
N GLN A 31 -4.16 9.10 -15.35
CA GLN A 31 -2.79 9.59 -15.15
C GLN A 31 -2.10 8.86 -14.01
N LEU A 32 -2.79 8.61 -12.90
CA LEU A 32 -2.28 7.82 -11.78
C LEU A 32 -1.92 6.40 -12.24
N LEU A 33 -2.84 5.72 -12.93
CA LEU A 33 -2.61 4.36 -13.44
C LEU A 33 -1.48 4.31 -14.47
N ASN A 34 -1.40 5.29 -15.37
CA ASN A 34 -0.29 5.38 -16.32
C ASN A 34 1.03 5.62 -15.60
N GLY A 35 1.07 6.51 -14.59
CA GLY A 35 2.26 6.74 -13.79
C GLY A 35 2.72 5.50 -13.01
N LEU A 36 1.77 4.71 -12.51
CA LEU A 36 2.07 3.42 -11.88
C LEU A 36 2.59 2.38 -12.89
N LEU A 37 2.03 2.33 -14.10
CA LEU A 37 2.47 1.41 -15.15
C LEU A 37 3.81 1.79 -15.77
N GLU A 38 4.13 3.09 -15.82
CA GLU A 38 5.38 3.62 -16.37
C GLU A 38 6.55 3.55 -15.36
N ASN A 39 6.26 3.60 -14.05
CA ASN A 39 7.25 3.37 -13.00
C ASN A 39 6.98 2.04 -12.30
N ALA A 40 7.58 0.97 -12.83
CA ALA A 40 7.57 -0.34 -12.17
C ALA A 40 8.12 -0.28 -10.73
N GLU A 41 9.07 0.61 -10.45
CA GLU A 41 9.58 0.86 -9.09
C GLU A 41 8.48 1.36 -8.13
N LEU A 42 7.53 2.18 -8.61
CA LEU A 42 6.41 2.65 -7.79
C LEU A 42 5.40 1.54 -7.48
N LEU A 43 5.30 0.53 -8.35
CA LEU A 43 4.48 -0.67 -8.08
C LEU A 43 5.15 -1.54 -7.02
N GLU A 44 6.47 -1.76 -7.11
CA GLU A 44 7.23 -2.47 -6.07
C GLU A 44 7.15 -1.76 -4.72
N ASP A 45 7.32 -0.43 -4.69
CA ASP A 45 7.17 0.38 -3.46
C ASP A 45 5.76 0.27 -2.86
N LEU A 46 4.71 0.19 -3.70
CA LEU A 46 3.35 0.01 -3.23
C LEU A 46 3.10 -1.38 -2.65
N GLU A 47 3.67 -2.42 -3.24
CA GLU A 47 3.61 -3.79 -2.70
C GLU A 47 4.29 -3.86 -1.33
N ASP A 48 5.47 -3.23 -1.19
CA ASP A 48 6.20 -3.16 0.07
C ASP A 48 5.41 -2.39 1.15
N ILE A 49 4.78 -1.26 0.79
CA ILE A 49 3.93 -0.50 1.71
C ILE A 49 2.72 -1.34 2.15
N ILE A 50 2.07 -2.06 1.23
CA ILE A 50 0.92 -2.92 1.56
C ILE A 50 1.36 -4.05 2.49
N ALA A 51 2.50 -4.69 2.21
CA ALA A 51 3.04 -5.75 3.05
C ALA A 51 3.36 -5.23 4.47
N ALA A 52 4.01 -4.06 4.56
CA ALA A 52 4.31 -3.43 5.85
C ALA A 52 3.04 -3.09 6.64
N GLU A 53 1.99 -2.60 5.96
CA GLU A 53 0.72 -2.26 6.60
C GLU A 53 -0.04 -3.51 7.10
N GLN A 54 0.02 -4.61 6.36
CA GLN A 54 -0.54 -5.90 6.78
C GLN A 54 0.15 -6.42 8.04
N VAL A 55 1.49 -6.41 8.07
CA VAL A 55 2.29 -6.79 9.25
C VAL A 55 1.94 -5.89 10.43
N ARG A 56 1.88 -4.57 10.24
CA ARG A 56 1.49 -3.63 11.32
C ARG A 56 0.10 -3.95 11.86
N THR A 57 -0.86 -4.21 10.97
CA THR A 57 -2.23 -4.55 11.37
C THR A 57 -2.29 -5.87 12.13
N ALA A 58 -1.50 -6.87 11.75
CA ALA A 58 -1.42 -8.15 12.46
C ALA A 58 -0.83 -7.98 13.86
N ILE A 59 0.22 -7.14 14.01
CA ILE A 59 0.78 -6.76 15.30
C ILE A 59 -0.27 -6.05 16.18
N ASP A 60 -0.99 -5.06 15.63
CA ASP A 60 -2.02 -4.31 16.37
C ASP A 60 -3.17 -5.21 16.85
N LYS A 61 -3.48 -6.28 16.12
CA LYS A 61 -4.47 -7.30 16.49
C LYS A 61 -3.93 -8.36 17.44
N GLY A 62 -2.62 -8.38 17.71
CA GLY A 62 -1.94 -9.43 18.47
C GLY A 62 -1.85 -10.77 17.75
N GLU A 63 -1.97 -10.77 16.41
CA GLU A 63 -1.84 -11.94 15.55
C GLU A 63 -0.37 -12.22 15.18
N GLU A 64 0.47 -11.19 15.23
CA GLU A 64 1.93 -11.28 15.05
C GLU A 64 2.68 -10.59 16.20
N GLU A 65 3.82 -11.15 16.58
CA GLU A 65 4.70 -10.60 17.60
C GLU A 65 5.94 -9.96 16.96
N THR A 66 6.32 -8.77 17.41
CA THR A 66 7.60 -8.15 17.03
C THR A 66 8.72 -8.68 17.91
N PHE A 67 9.78 -9.18 17.30
CA PHE A 67 10.98 -9.64 18.00
C PHE A 67 12.11 -8.61 17.88
N ALA A 68 12.90 -8.44 18.93
CA ALA A 68 14.18 -7.74 18.83
C ALA A 68 15.16 -8.57 17.96
N LEU A 69 16.10 -7.92 17.27
CA LEU A 69 17.06 -8.60 16.38
C LEU A 69 17.76 -9.80 17.06
N LYS A 70 18.14 -9.64 18.33
CA LYS A 70 18.78 -10.70 19.13
C LYS A 70 17.86 -11.91 19.36
N GLU A 71 16.57 -11.70 19.50
CA GLU A 71 15.57 -12.77 19.67
C GLU A 71 15.34 -13.49 18.34
N VAL A 72 15.33 -12.76 17.23
CA VAL A 72 15.28 -13.33 15.87
C VAL A 72 16.51 -14.17 15.59
N GLU A 73 17.70 -13.68 15.91
CA GLU A 73 18.96 -14.43 15.75
C GLU A 73 18.96 -15.74 16.54
N GLN A 74 18.38 -15.73 17.76
CA GLN A 74 18.20 -16.93 18.56
C GLN A 74 17.18 -17.90 17.96
N HIS A 75 16.05 -17.39 17.46
CA HIS A 75 14.99 -18.20 16.88
C HIS A 75 15.42 -18.87 15.57
N LEU A 76 16.22 -18.17 14.76
CA LEU A 76 16.74 -18.65 13.48
C LEU A 76 18.03 -19.49 13.61
N GLY A 77 18.56 -19.65 14.82
CA GLY A 77 19.83 -20.36 15.05
C GLY A 77 21.04 -19.64 14.45
N LEU A 78 20.94 -18.33 14.26
CA LEU A 78 22.01 -17.47 13.72
C LEU A 78 22.89 -16.87 14.83
N SER A 79 22.42 -16.89 16.07
CA SER A 79 23.20 -16.48 17.23
C SER A 79 24.31 -17.49 17.52
N LYS A 80 25.56 -17.06 17.38
CA LYS A 80 26.77 -17.77 17.85
C LYS A 80 26.90 -17.75 19.36
#